data_AF-A0A4V1IFG9-F1
#
_entry.id   AF-A0A4V1IFG9-F1
#
_cell.length_a   1.000
_cell.length_b   1.000
_cell.length_c   1.000
_cell.angle_alpha   90.00
_cell.angle_beta   90.00
_cell.angle_gamma   90.00
#
_symmetry.space_group_name_H-M   'P 1'
#
loop_
_entity.id
_entity.type
_entity.pdbx_description
1 polymer ?
#
loop_
_entity_poly.entity_id
_entity_poly.type
_entity_poly.pdbx_seq_one_letter_code
_entity_poly.pdbx_strand_id
1 'polypeptide(L)'
;MGQTPHARQEASSAKRSNARCACGARAECYDARFNEPACRSCAAIRADGGPTVGSPEERHQVDTLETIVSELRYQNAVLTEVIATLDVIHGEGMRSATAINTAIDDHLATRNEQGVSR
;
A
#
# COMPACT_ATOMS: atom_id res chain seq x y z
N MET A 1 10.03 -33.23 -26.96
CA MET A 1 8.68 -32.99 -26.41
C MET A 1 8.68 -31.61 -25.77
N GLY A 2 8.11 -30.60 -26.43
CA GLY A 2 8.04 -29.23 -25.92
C GLY A 2 6.58 -28.78 -25.94
N GLN A 3 6.05 -28.36 -24.79
CA GLN A 3 4.68 -27.87 -24.67
C GLN A 3 4.53 -26.58 -25.47
N THR A 4 3.67 -26.62 -26.48
CA THR A 4 3.21 -25.43 -27.21
C THR A 4 2.58 -24.48 -26.20
N PRO A 5 3.06 -23.24 -26.02
CA PRO A 5 2.36 -22.29 -25.18
C PRO A 5 0.98 -22.07 -25.79
N HIS A 6 -0.07 -22.12 -24.97
CA HIS A 6 -1.41 -21.75 -25.40
C HIS A 6 -1.34 -20.33 -25.97
N ALA A 7 -1.34 -20.20 -27.29
CA ALA A 7 -1.51 -18.92 -27.95
C ALA A 7 -2.91 -18.45 -27.58
N ARG A 8 -3.01 -17.61 -26.54
CA ARG A 8 -4.22 -16.87 -26.23
C ARG A 8 -4.49 -16.05 -27.49
N GLN A 9 -5.45 -16.49 -28.27
CA GLN A 9 -5.84 -15.83 -29.49
C GLN A 9 -6.58 -14.57 -29.07
N GLU A 10 -5.83 -13.52 -28.76
CA GLU A 10 -6.36 -12.18 -28.60
C GLU A 10 -7.02 -11.85 -29.93
N ALA A 11 -8.35 -11.93 -29.96
CA ALA A 11 -9.12 -11.50 -31.10
C ALA A 11 -8.68 -10.05 -31.40
N SER A 12 -8.01 -9.89 -32.55
CA SER A 12 -7.49 -8.62 -33.06
C SER A 12 -8.49 -7.50 -32.80
N SER A 13 -8.05 -6.34 -32.31
CA SER A 13 -8.94 -5.20 -31.96
C SER A 13 -9.95 -4.85 -33.05
N ALA A 14 -9.61 -5.10 -34.33
CA ALA A 14 -10.47 -4.94 -35.50
C ALA A 14 -11.79 -5.74 -35.45
N LYS A 15 -11.83 -6.91 -34.78
CA LYS A 15 -13.06 -7.72 -34.59
C LYS A 15 -13.92 -7.27 -33.40
N ARG A 16 -13.41 -6.39 -32.53
CA ARG A 16 -14.11 -5.88 -31.34
C ARG A 16 -15.06 -4.73 -31.63
N SER A 17 -14.95 -4.10 -32.81
CA SER A 17 -15.65 -2.84 -33.13
C SER A 17 -17.19 -2.98 -33.19
N ASN A 18 -17.72 -4.16 -33.51
CA ASN A 18 -19.16 -4.45 -33.64
C ASN A 18 -19.71 -5.43 -32.59
N ALA A 19 -18.91 -5.79 -31.57
CA ALA A 19 -19.38 -6.69 -30.54
C ALA A 19 -20.46 -6.01 -29.67
N ARG A 20 -21.51 -6.77 -29.33
CA ARG A 20 -22.65 -6.30 -28.53
C ARG A 20 -22.69 -7.08 -27.22
N CYS A 21 -23.01 -6.38 -26.15
CA CYS A 21 -23.34 -6.99 -24.87
C CYS A 21 -24.69 -7.71 -24.97
N ALA A 22 -24.93 -8.69 -24.11
CA ALA A 22 -26.25 -9.33 -23.94
C ALA A 22 -27.40 -8.31 -23.69
N CYS A 23 -27.09 -7.15 -23.09
CA CYS A 23 -28.06 -6.06 -22.89
C CYS A 23 -28.32 -5.18 -24.14
N GLY A 24 -27.71 -5.49 -25.28
CA GLY A 24 -27.82 -4.73 -26.53
C GLY A 24 -26.91 -3.49 -26.64
N ALA A 25 -26.29 -3.08 -25.53
CA ALA A 25 -25.27 -2.02 -25.54
C ALA A 25 -24.05 -2.43 -26.37
N ARG A 26 -23.28 -1.43 -26.81
CA ARG A 26 -21.98 -1.68 -27.45
C ARG A 26 -21.04 -2.32 -26.41
N ALA A 27 -20.35 -3.38 -26.80
CA ALA A 27 -19.36 -3.98 -25.90
C ALA A 27 -18.16 -3.03 -25.75
N GLU A 28 -17.78 -2.78 -24.50
CA GLU A 28 -16.60 -1.99 -24.14
C GLU A 28 -15.45 -2.91 -23.69
N CYS A 29 -15.79 -4.06 -23.12
CA CYS A 29 -14.85 -5.02 -22.57
C CYS A 29 -15.36 -6.44 -22.81
N TYR A 30 -14.75 -7.40 -22.12
CA TYR A 30 -15.10 -8.80 -22.20
C TYR A 30 -15.29 -9.33 -20.79
N ASP A 31 -16.36 -10.09 -20.57
CA ASP A 31 -16.57 -10.79 -19.32
C ASP A 31 -15.67 -12.03 -19.30
N ALA A 32 -14.69 -12.06 -18.41
CA ALA A 32 -13.76 -13.18 -18.26
C ALA A 32 -14.43 -14.45 -17.74
N ARG A 33 -15.57 -14.33 -17.03
CA ARG A 33 -16.29 -15.49 -16.47
C ARG A 33 -16.98 -16.30 -17.56
N PHE A 34 -17.66 -15.62 -18.47
CA PHE A 34 -18.43 -16.25 -19.56
C PHE A 34 -17.68 -16.25 -20.88
N ASN A 35 -16.55 -15.55 -20.94
CA ASN A 35 -15.80 -15.33 -22.15
C ASN A 35 -16.73 -14.79 -23.26
N GLU A 36 -17.40 -13.67 -22.98
CA GLU A 36 -18.33 -12.98 -23.91
C GLU A 36 -18.13 -11.44 -23.93
N PRO A 37 -18.48 -10.76 -25.04
CA PRO A 37 -18.44 -9.29 -25.08
C PRO A 37 -19.44 -8.66 -24.12
N ALA A 38 -19.00 -7.71 -23.31
CA ALA A 38 -19.83 -7.06 -22.31
C ALA A 38 -19.63 -5.54 -22.29
N CYS A 39 -20.70 -4.79 -21.97
CA CYS A 39 -20.55 -3.39 -21.59
C CYS A 39 -20.01 -3.30 -20.15
N ARG A 40 -19.52 -2.12 -19.76
CA ARG A 40 -18.88 -1.91 -18.46
C ARG A 40 -19.75 -2.32 -17.26
N SER A 41 -21.07 -2.17 -17.37
CA SER A 41 -22.02 -2.50 -16.31
C SER A 41 -22.45 -3.96 -16.28
N CYS A 42 -22.29 -4.70 -17.39
CA CYS A 42 -22.71 -6.09 -17.49
C CYS A 42 -21.54 -7.08 -17.36
N ALA A 43 -20.30 -6.61 -17.40
CA ALA A 43 -19.14 -7.45 -17.17
C ALA A 43 -19.01 -7.79 -15.68
N ALA A 44 -19.22 -9.06 -15.31
CA ALA A 44 -19.04 -9.52 -13.94
C ALA A 44 -17.56 -9.54 -13.55
N ILE A 45 -16.69 -9.96 -14.46
CA ILE A 45 -15.24 -9.91 -14.29
C ILE A 45 -14.65 -9.30 -15.56
N ARG A 46 -14.03 -8.13 -15.44
CA ARG A 46 -13.45 -7.46 -16.59
C ARG A 46 -12.14 -8.13 -17.03
N ALA A 47 -12.12 -8.67 -18.24
CA ALA A 47 -10.93 -9.34 -18.79
C ALA A 47 -9.80 -8.38 -19.18
N ASP A 48 -10.06 -7.06 -19.20
CA ASP A 48 -9.07 -6.02 -19.50
C ASP A 48 -8.28 -5.56 -18.26
N GLY A 49 -8.57 -6.12 -17.09
CA GLY A 49 -7.96 -5.70 -15.81
C GLY A 49 -8.29 -4.26 -15.42
N GLY A 50 -9.25 -3.63 -16.11
CA GLY A 50 -9.69 -2.28 -15.79
C GLY A 50 -10.53 -2.27 -14.51
N PRO A 51 -10.48 -1.18 -13.71
CA PRO A 51 -11.16 -1.12 -12.43
C PRO A 51 -12.66 -1.41 -12.60
N THR A 52 -13.17 -2.36 -11.85
CA THR A 52 -14.61 -2.63 -11.71
C THR A 52 -15.18 -1.56 -10.79
N VAL A 53 -15.35 -0.34 -11.33
CA VAL A 53 -15.98 0.84 -10.69
C VAL A 53 -16.19 0.67 -9.17
N GLY A 54 -15.11 0.83 -8.40
CA GLY A 54 -15.13 1.03 -6.95
C GLY A 54 -15.99 0.04 -6.17
N SER A 55 -15.66 -1.25 -6.23
CA SER A 55 -16.25 -2.19 -5.27
C SER A 55 -15.90 -1.73 -3.84
N PRO A 56 -16.77 -1.99 -2.85
CA PRO A 56 -16.48 -1.67 -1.45
C PRO A 56 -15.15 -2.28 -0.97
N GLU A 57 -14.76 -3.42 -1.55
CA GLU A 57 -13.53 -4.15 -1.24
C GLU A 57 -12.29 -3.42 -1.77
N GLU A 58 -12.34 -2.84 -2.97
CA GLU A 58 -11.24 -2.02 -3.51
C GLU A 58 -11.03 -0.74 -2.68
N ARG A 59 -12.11 -0.10 -2.23
CA ARG A 59 -12.01 1.07 -1.33
C ARG A 59 -11.41 0.68 0.02
N HIS A 60 -11.89 -0.42 0.59
CA HIS A 60 -11.34 -0.95 1.83
C HIS A 60 -9.86 -1.32 1.71
N GLN A 61 -9.44 -1.85 0.56
CA GLN A 61 -8.04 -2.15 0.29
C GLN A 61 -7.19 -0.88 0.23
N VAL A 62 -7.67 0.20 -0.39
CA VAL A 62 -6.99 1.50 -0.41
C VAL A 62 -6.86 2.06 1.01
N ASP A 63 -7.95 2.08 1.79
CA ASP A 63 -7.94 2.57 3.19
C ASP A 63 -6.96 1.76 4.06
N THR A 64 -6.90 0.44 3.85
CA THR A 64 -5.96 -0.45 4.56
C THR A 64 -4.51 -0.13 4.19
N LEU A 65 -4.23 0.10 2.90
CA LEU A 65 -2.89 0.47 2.44
C LEU A 65 -2.45 1.83 2.97
N GLU A 66 -3.34 2.81 3.01
CA GLU A 66 -3.06 4.13 3.60
C GLU A 66 -2.72 4.02 5.09
N THR A 67 -3.47 3.20 5.83
CA THR A 67 -3.19 2.91 7.24
C THR A 67 -1.80 2.29 7.42
N ILE A 68 -1.45 1.31 6.61
CA ILE A 68 -0.12 0.66 6.65
C ILE A 68 1.00 1.68 6.36
N VAL A 69 0.81 2.53 5.36
CA VAL A 69 1.81 3.57 5.01
C VAL A 69 2.00 4.56 6.16
N SER A 70 0.93 4.96 6.84
CA SER A 70 1.00 5.84 8.00
C SER A 70 1.78 5.19 9.14
N GLU A 71 1.49 3.94 9.45
CA GLU A 71 2.17 3.18 10.50
C GLU A 71 3.66 3.00 10.19
N LEU A 72 4.02 2.65 8.94
CA LEU A 72 5.42 2.51 8.53
C LEU A 72 6.20 3.83 8.65
N ARG A 73 5.58 4.97 8.35
CA ARG A 73 6.22 6.29 8.54
C ARG A 73 6.48 6.57 10.02
N TYR A 74 5.50 6.27 10.87
CA TYR A 74 5.66 6.42 12.31
C TYR A 74 6.78 5.54 12.86
N GLN A 75 6.80 4.25 12.48
CA GLN A 75 7.85 3.32 12.90
C GLN A 75 9.24 3.75 12.43
N ASN A 76 9.37 4.22 11.19
CA ASN A 76 10.66 4.73 10.69
C ASN A 76 11.14 5.98 11.44
N ALA A 77 10.23 6.87 11.85
CA ALA A 77 10.58 8.02 12.68
C ALA A 77 11.09 7.58 14.05
N VAL A 78 10.37 6.66 14.72
CA VAL A 78 10.79 6.10 16.02
C VAL A 78 12.13 5.38 15.91
N LEU A 79 12.34 4.56 14.87
CA LEU A 79 13.62 3.88 14.66
C LEU A 79 14.77 4.87 14.45
N THR A 80 14.53 5.98 13.75
CA THR A 80 15.54 7.04 13.57
C THR A 80 15.92 7.66 14.92
N GLU A 81 14.95 7.89 15.80
CA GLU A 81 15.19 8.41 17.15
C GLU A 81 15.96 7.40 18.02
N VAL A 82 15.61 6.11 17.95
CA VAL A 82 16.31 5.03 18.66
C VAL A 82 17.76 4.95 18.20
N ILE A 83 18.02 5.00 16.89
CA ILE A 83 19.38 4.99 16.34
C ILE A 83 20.15 6.21 16.82
N ALA A 84 19.57 7.41 16.75
CA ALA A 84 20.22 8.63 17.24
C ALA A 84 20.59 8.52 18.73
N THR A 85 19.69 7.96 19.55
CA THR A 85 19.94 7.73 20.98
C THR A 85 21.06 6.72 21.20
N LEU A 86 21.08 5.62 20.45
CA LEU A 86 22.14 4.62 20.54
C LEU A 86 23.49 5.18 20.04
N ASP A 87 23.50 6.00 19.00
CA ASP A 87 24.70 6.67 18.50
C ASP A 87 25.26 7.67 19.51
N VAL A 88 24.40 8.37 20.26
CA VAL A 88 24.83 9.18 21.41
C VAL A 88 25.47 8.29 22.48
N ILE A 89 24.83 7.19 22.87
CA ILE A 89 25.36 6.27 23.88
C ILE A 89 26.70 5.65 23.44
N HIS A 90 26.81 5.24 22.18
CA HIS A 90 28.01 4.58 21.64
C HIS A 90 29.12 5.55 21.27
N GLY A 91 28.80 6.70 20.68
CA GLY A 91 29.75 7.75 20.30
C GLY A 91 30.39 8.43 21.51
N GLU A 92 29.75 8.35 22.67
CA GLU A 92 30.29 8.83 23.94
C GLU A 92 31.22 7.82 24.63
N GLY A 93 31.45 6.64 24.04
CA GLY A 93 32.44 5.65 24.48
C GLY A 93 32.22 5.19 25.93
N MET A 94 31.34 4.22 26.17
CA MET A 94 31.05 3.64 27.50
C MET A 94 31.11 4.68 28.62
N ARG A 95 30.25 5.70 28.57
CA ARG A 95 30.04 6.56 29.74
C ARG A 95 29.63 5.68 30.91
N SER A 96 30.39 5.77 32.01
CA SER A 96 30.08 5.09 33.28
C SER A 96 28.60 5.25 33.57
N ALA A 97 27.94 4.21 34.11
CA ALA A 97 26.52 4.29 34.50
C ALA A 97 26.21 5.54 35.34
N THR A 98 27.20 6.05 36.07
CA THR A 98 27.16 7.33 36.78
C THR A 98 26.88 8.53 35.86
N ALA A 99 27.59 8.65 34.73
CA ALA A 99 27.42 9.75 33.79
C ALA A 99 26.08 9.69 33.04
N ILE A 100 25.55 8.49 32.80
CA ILE A 100 24.20 8.30 32.25
C ILE A 100 23.16 8.78 33.26
N ASN A 101 23.27 8.37 34.54
CA ASN A 101 22.34 8.81 35.58
C ASN A 101 22.40 10.32 35.81
N THR A 102 23.59 10.93 35.80
CA THR A 102 23.73 12.39 35.91
C THR A 102 23.10 13.11 34.72
N ALA A 103 23.27 12.62 33.49
CA ALA A 103 22.62 13.20 32.32
C ALA A 103 21.09 13.06 32.37
N ILE A 104 20.57 11.94 32.89
CA ILE A 104 19.12 11.74 33.10
C ILE A 104 18.60 12.71 34.17
N ASP A 105 19.28 12.85 35.30
CA ASP A 105 18.88 13.75 36.38
C ASP A 105 18.91 15.22 35.94
N ASP A 106 19.93 15.63 35.18
CA ASP A 106 20.02 16.98 34.59
C ASP A 106 18.90 17.21 33.56
N HIS A 107 18.56 16.20 32.76
CA HIS A 107 17.46 16.30 31.80
C HIS A 107 16.09 16.39 32.50
N LEU A 108 15.90 15.69 33.63
CA LEU A 108 14.71 15.81 34.45
C LEU A 108 14.63 17.18 35.16
N ALA A 109 15.75 17.72 35.63
CA ALA A 109 15.82 19.05 36.23
C ALA A 109 15.45 20.14 35.21
N THR A 110 16.07 20.11 34.03
CA THR A 110 15.75 21.06 32.94
C THR A 110 14.32 20.92 32.44
N ARG A 111 13.75 19.71 32.40
CA ARG A 111 12.34 19.49 32.06
C ARG A 111 11.38 20.07 33.11
N ASN A 112 11.71 19.97 34.39
CA ASN A 112 10.94 20.58 35.47
C ASN A 112 11.03 22.11 35.45
N GLU A 113 12.21 22.66 35.13
CA GLU A 113 12.41 24.11 34.97
C GLU A 113 11.66 24.69 33.77
N GLN A 114 11.51 23.90 32.69
CA GLN A 114 10.72 24.29 31.51
C GLN A 114 9.21 24.17 31.72
N GLY A 115 8.74 23.81 32.92
CA GLY A 115 7.33 23.81 33.27
C GLY A 115 6.48 22.81 32.48
N VAL A 116 7.09 21.80 31.85
CA VAL A 116 6.37 20.71 31.19
C VAL A 116 5.95 19.67 32.24
N SER A 117 5.14 20.13 33.18
CA SER A 117 4.28 19.25 33.97
C SER A 117 3.15 18.75 33.07
N ARG A 118 2.94 17.45 33.12
CA ARG A 118 1.89 16.71 32.41
C ARG A 118 0.50 17.26 32.70
#